data_AF-A0A5B7LJ34-F1
#
_entry.id   AF-A0A5B7LJ34-F1
#
_cell.length_a   1.000
_cell.length_b   1.000
_cell.length_c   1.000
_cell.angle_alpha   90.00
_cell.angle_beta   90.00
_cell.angle_gamma   90.00
#
_symmetry.space_group_name_H-M   'P 1'
#
loop_
_entity.id
_entity.type
_entity.pdbx_description
1 polymer ?
#
loop_
_entity_poly.entity_id
_entity_poly.type
_entity_poly.pdbx_seq_one_letter_code
_entity_poly.pdbx_strand_id
1 'polypeptide(L)'
;MFGFSDKGNLNLITQALAAVGCKLEVIPDPTTVHFHLPNDLSVRVHREYNDFIEELVSRFPHEKEGIIKFYSECWKIFNSLNSLELKSLGEPIYLFGQFFKKPLECLTLAYYLPQNAGDIARKYIRDPGLLSFIDAECFIVSTVNALQTPMINA
;
A
#
# COMPACT_ATOMS: atom_id res chain seq x y z
N MET A 1 2.73 -9.70 -1.14
CA MET A 1 3.45 -9.37 0.10
C MET A 1 4.84 -8.87 -0.26
N PHE A 2 5.32 -7.79 0.35
CA PHE A 2 6.65 -7.24 0.07
C PHE A 2 7.76 -8.11 0.68
N GLY A 3 8.94 -8.10 0.07
CA GLY A 3 10.12 -8.76 0.63
C GLY A 3 10.20 -10.27 0.35
N PHE A 4 9.50 -11.09 1.13
CA PHE A 4 9.64 -12.57 1.13
C PHE A 4 8.57 -13.34 0.33
N SER A 5 7.73 -12.65 -0.44
CA SER A 5 6.71 -13.31 -1.28
C SER A 5 7.34 -14.17 -2.38
N ASP A 6 6.65 -15.23 -2.78
CA ASP A 6 6.98 -16.04 -3.96
C ASP A 6 6.32 -15.50 -5.25
N LYS A 7 5.44 -14.51 -5.12
CA LYS A 7 4.68 -13.88 -6.21
C LYS A 7 4.93 -12.37 -6.31
N GLY A 8 4.78 -11.83 -7.52
CA GLY A 8 4.92 -10.41 -7.83
C GLY A 8 6.38 -9.97 -7.98
N ASN A 9 6.58 -8.69 -8.30
CA ASN A 9 7.92 -8.11 -8.47
C ASN A 9 8.44 -7.42 -7.20
N LEU A 10 7.58 -7.17 -6.22
CA LEU A 10 7.92 -6.48 -4.96
C LEU A 10 8.59 -7.41 -3.90
N ASN A 11 8.96 -8.63 -4.28
CA ASN A 11 9.61 -9.63 -3.43
C ASN A 11 11.15 -9.57 -3.48
N LEU A 12 11.70 -8.38 -3.28
CA LEU A 12 13.13 -8.09 -3.45
C LEU A 12 14.04 -8.99 -2.60
N ILE A 13 13.63 -9.37 -1.38
CA ILE A 13 14.44 -10.23 -0.52
C ILE A 13 14.49 -11.65 -1.07
N THR A 14 13.35 -12.20 -1.51
CA THR A 14 13.30 -13.50 -2.20
C THR A 14 14.20 -13.50 -3.43
N GLN A 15 14.13 -12.45 -4.25
CA GLN A 15 14.96 -12.31 -5.46
C GLN A 15 16.46 -12.21 -5.12
N ALA A 16 16.82 -11.43 -4.10
CA ALA A 16 18.21 -11.27 -3.67
C ALA A 16 18.80 -12.60 -3.14
N LEU A 17 18.04 -13.34 -2.34
CA LEU A 17 18.46 -14.66 -1.85
C LEU A 17 18.63 -15.65 -3.01
N ALA A 18 17.69 -15.69 -3.95
CA ALA A 18 17.77 -16.57 -5.11
C ALA A 18 19.01 -16.28 -5.98
N ALA A 19 19.38 -15.00 -6.14
CA ALA A 19 20.55 -14.60 -6.91
C ALA A 19 21.89 -15.13 -6.33
N VAL A 20 21.92 -15.45 -5.03
CA VAL A 20 23.09 -16.05 -4.36
C VAL A 20 22.88 -17.54 -4.04
N GLY A 21 21.84 -18.18 -4.60
CA GLY A 21 21.54 -19.59 -4.38
C GLY A 21 21.03 -19.92 -2.97
N CYS A 22 20.57 -18.92 -2.22
CA CYS A 22 20.04 -19.08 -0.87
C CYS A 22 18.50 -19.13 -0.86
N LYS A 23 17.96 -19.79 0.15
CA LYS A 23 16.54 -19.76 0.51
C LYS A 23 16.41 -19.71 2.03
N LEU A 24 15.43 -18.97 2.52
CA LEU A 24 15.10 -18.93 3.94
C LEU A 24 13.70 -19.50 4.16
N GLU A 25 13.54 -20.23 5.25
CA GLU A 25 12.22 -20.56 5.77
C GLU A 25 11.62 -19.31 6.42
N VAL A 26 10.35 -19.04 6.11
CA VAL A 26 9.65 -17.84 6.58
C VAL A 26 8.39 -18.27 7.30
N ILE A 27 8.25 -17.83 8.55
CA ILE A 27 7.04 -18.04 9.35
C ILE A 27 6.19 -16.79 9.17
N PRO A 28 4.96 -16.90 8.62
CA PRO A 28 4.10 -15.75 8.40
C PRO A 28 3.54 -15.22 9.72
N ASP A 29 3.64 -13.92 9.94
CA ASP A 29 2.84 -13.23 10.96
C ASP A 29 1.39 -13.08 10.43
N PRO A 30 0.35 -13.40 11.24
CA PRO A 30 -1.04 -13.13 10.85
C PRO A 30 -1.34 -11.65 10.63
N THR A 31 -0.57 -10.74 11.26
CA THR A 31 -0.79 -9.29 11.17
C THR A 31 0.52 -8.56 10.91
N THR A 32 0.47 -7.53 10.06
CA THR A 32 1.67 -6.70 9.81
C THR A 32 1.88 -5.71 10.95
N VAL A 33 0.79 -5.11 11.45
CA VAL A 33 0.77 -4.15 12.55
C VAL A 33 -0.52 -4.32 13.33
N HIS A 34 -0.44 -4.17 14.66
CA HIS A 34 -1.62 -4.06 15.52
C HIS A 34 -1.60 -2.68 16.19
N PHE A 35 -2.46 -1.79 15.72
CA PHE A 35 -2.60 -0.45 16.26
C PHE A 35 -3.42 -0.44 17.54
N HIS A 36 -2.97 0.33 18.52
CA HIS A 36 -3.70 0.69 19.72
C HIS A 36 -3.74 2.22 19.79
N LEU A 37 -4.87 2.80 19.37
CA LEU A 37 -5.09 4.23 19.21
C LEU A 37 -6.01 4.76 20.33
N PRO A 38 -6.07 6.09 20.52
CA PRO A 38 -7.01 6.70 21.47
C PRO A 38 -8.47 6.26 21.25
N ASN A 39 -9.30 6.42 22.28
CA ASN A 39 -10.71 6.01 22.32
C ASN A 39 -10.90 4.48 22.15
N ASP A 40 -9.94 3.70 22.67
CA ASP A 40 -9.93 2.24 22.61
C ASP A 40 -10.00 1.67 21.19
N LEU A 41 -9.64 2.47 20.18
CA LEU A 41 -9.60 2.04 18.80
C LEU A 41 -8.38 1.13 18.60
N SER A 42 -8.65 -0.17 18.52
CA SER A 42 -7.61 -1.18 18.28
C SER A 42 -7.80 -1.82 16.92
N VAL A 43 -6.88 -1.70 15.97
CA VAL A 43 -7.04 -2.16 14.57
C VAL A 43 -5.90 -3.09 14.19
N ARG A 44 -6.19 -4.28 13.64
CA ARG A 44 -5.17 -5.19 13.10
C ARG A 44 -5.05 -5.04 11.59
N VAL A 45 -3.85 -4.76 11.10
CA VAL A 45 -3.55 -4.82 9.67
C VAL A 45 -3.30 -6.28 9.32
N HIS A 46 -4.36 -7.00 8.95
CA HIS A 46 -4.28 -8.40 8.58
C HIS A 46 -3.40 -8.60 7.35
N ARG A 47 -2.73 -9.75 7.30
CA ARG A 47 -1.99 -10.18 6.12
C ARG A 47 -2.90 -10.29 4.89
N GLU A 48 -4.09 -10.85 5.08
CA GLU A 48 -5.08 -11.02 4.02
C GLU A 48 -5.90 -9.75 3.86
N TYR A 49 -5.98 -9.25 2.62
CA TYR A 49 -6.60 -7.96 2.31
C TYR A 49 -8.08 -7.91 2.72
N ASN A 50 -8.84 -8.97 2.43
CA ASN A 50 -10.26 -8.99 2.74
C ASN A 50 -10.51 -8.96 4.25
N ASP A 51 -9.73 -9.71 5.03
CA ASP A 51 -9.80 -9.71 6.50
C ASP A 51 -9.50 -8.31 7.05
N PHE A 52 -8.55 -7.58 6.47
CA PHE A 52 -8.25 -6.21 6.85
C PHE A 52 -9.40 -5.23 6.52
N ILE A 53 -10.01 -5.36 5.35
CA ILE A 53 -11.18 -4.54 5.00
C ILE A 53 -12.35 -4.84 5.94
N GLU A 54 -12.62 -6.10 6.24
CA GLU A 54 -13.67 -6.50 7.19
C GLU A 54 -13.40 -5.97 8.60
N GLU A 55 -12.16 -6.06 9.07
CA GLU A 55 -11.67 -5.49 10.33
C GLU A 55 -11.98 -3.97 10.40
N LEU A 56 -11.67 -3.20 9.36
CA LEU A 56 -12.00 -1.76 9.33
C LEU A 56 -13.50 -1.49 9.28
N VAL A 57 -14.24 -2.19 8.41
CA VAL A 57 -15.69 -2.02 8.25
C VAL A 57 -16.44 -2.37 9.54
N SER A 58 -15.96 -3.36 10.30
CA SER A 58 -16.58 -3.72 11.59
C SER A 58 -16.51 -2.60 12.62
N ARG A 59 -15.47 -1.76 12.56
CA ARG A 59 -15.23 -0.63 13.48
C ARG A 59 -15.87 0.66 13.01
N PHE A 60 -15.93 0.85 11.69
CA PHE A 60 -16.51 2.03 11.05
C PHE A 60 -17.59 1.61 10.04
N PRO A 61 -18.70 0.99 10.50
CA PRO A 61 -19.71 0.44 9.60
C PRO A 61 -20.39 1.51 8.74
N HIS A 62 -20.49 2.74 9.23
CA HIS A 62 -21.01 3.90 8.50
C HIS A 62 -20.11 4.36 7.35
N GLU A 63 -18.81 4.03 7.39
CA GLU A 63 -17.83 4.36 6.35
C GLU A 63 -17.57 3.20 5.39
N LYS A 64 -18.36 2.12 5.42
CA LYS A 64 -18.13 0.90 4.63
C LYS A 64 -17.84 1.17 3.15
N GLU A 65 -18.69 1.95 2.50
CA GLU A 65 -18.48 2.30 1.09
C GLU A 65 -17.23 3.15 0.88
N GLY A 66 -16.93 4.04 1.82
CA GLY A 66 -15.78 4.92 1.78
C GLY A 66 -14.47 4.15 1.88
N ILE A 67 -14.39 3.21 2.83
CA ILE A 67 -13.29 2.27 3.04
C ILE A 67 -13.03 1.48 1.76
N ILE A 68 -14.06 0.82 1.22
CA ILE A 68 -13.92 0.00 0.01
C ILE A 68 -13.39 0.85 -1.17
N LYS A 69 -13.94 2.05 -1.37
CA LYS A 69 -13.51 2.94 -2.46
C LYS A 69 -12.07 3.40 -2.27
N PHE A 70 -11.69 3.85 -1.08
CA PHE A 70 -10.33 4.31 -0.78
C PHE A 70 -9.31 3.20 -0.98
N TYR A 71 -9.49 2.04 -0.34
CA TYR A 71 -8.53 0.94 -0.46
C TYR A 71 -8.55 0.29 -1.86
N SER A 72 -9.61 0.44 -2.64
CA SER A 72 -9.59 0.08 -4.07
C SER A 72 -8.65 0.98 -4.87
N GLU A 73 -8.57 2.28 -4.55
CA GLU A 73 -7.59 3.19 -5.16
C GLU A 73 -6.16 2.78 -4.78
N CYS A 74 -5.90 2.47 -3.50
CA CYS A 74 -4.61 1.93 -3.05
C CYS A 74 -4.24 0.65 -3.81
N TRP A 75 -5.21 -0.26 -4.01
CA TRP A 75 -4.97 -1.52 -4.70
C TRP A 75 -4.63 -1.33 -6.19
N LYS A 76 -5.22 -0.34 -6.87
CA LYS A 76 -4.87 0.00 -8.26
C LYS A 76 -3.40 0.42 -8.37
N ILE A 77 -2.94 1.23 -7.43
CA ILE A 77 -1.56 1.71 -7.37
C ILE A 77 -0.61 0.56 -7.07
N PHE A 78 -0.93 -0.25 -6.05
CA PHE A 78 -0.16 -1.46 -5.71
C PHE A 78 -0.01 -2.39 -6.92
N ASN A 79 -1.09 -2.69 -7.64
CA ASN A 79 -1.02 -3.55 -8.83
C ASN A 79 -0.16 -2.94 -9.93
N SER A 80 -0.26 -1.62 -10.12
CA SER A 80 0.56 -0.89 -11.10
C SER A 80 2.04 -1.00 -10.72
N LEU A 81 2.40 -0.72 -9.47
CA LEU A 81 3.78 -0.87 -8.95
C LEU A 81 4.28 -2.31 -9.05
N ASN A 82 3.49 -3.28 -8.62
CA ASN A 82 3.87 -4.70 -8.58
C ASN A 82 4.03 -5.31 -9.98
N SER A 83 3.44 -4.69 -11.01
CA SER A 83 3.60 -5.12 -12.41
C SER A 83 4.93 -4.67 -13.03
N LEU A 84 5.55 -3.62 -12.49
CA LEU A 84 6.81 -3.09 -12.99
C LEU A 84 7.97 -3.87 -12.39
N GLU A 85 9.07 -3.98 -13.12
CA GLU A 85 10.33 -4.42 -12.50
C GLU A 85 10.74 -3.33 -11.48
N LEU A 86 11.27 -3.69 -10.32
CA LEU A 86 11.85 -2.66 -9.45
C LEU A 86 13.28 -2.38 -9.87
N LYS A 87 13.42 -1.32 -10.66
CA LYS A 87 14.67 -0.57 -10.83
C LYS A 87 14.42 0.87 -10.42
N SER A 88 15.46 1.69 -10.41
CA SER A 88 15.33 3.09 -10.02
C SER A 88 14.34 3.82 -10.91
N LEU A 89 13.27 4.38 -10.33
CA LEU A 89 12.38 5.33 -11.02
C LEU A 89 13.12 6.62 -11.41
N GLY A 90 14.35 6.85 -10.92
CA GLY A 90 15.19 7.97 -11.35
C GLY A 90 16.01 7.70 -12.60
N GLU A 91 16.01 6.48 -13.13
CA GLU A 91 16.78 6.12 -14.33
C GLU A 91 15.93 6.36 -15.60
N PRO A 92 16.23 7.37 -16.44
CA PRO A 92 15.35 7.76 -17.53
C PRO A 92 15.18 6.68 -18.58
N ILE A 93 16.28 6.00 -18.96
CA ILE A 93 16.28 4.93 -19.96
C ILE A 93 15.38 3.78 -19.52
N TYR A 94 15.47 3.42 -18.24
CA TYR A 94 14.62 2.40 -17.64
C TYR A 94 13.15 2.78 -17.68
N LEU A 95 12.81 4.01 -17.26
CA LEU A 95 11.44 4.50 -17.28
C LEU A 95 10.85 4.53 -18.70
N PHE A 96 11.61 5.02 -19.68
CA PHE A 96 11.18 5.00 -21.08
C PHE A 96 10.94 3.56 -21.56
N GLY A 97 11.86 2.64 -21.25
CA GLY A 97 11.71 1.23 -21.59
C GLY A 97 10.47 0.59 -20.94
N GLN A 98 10.17 0.91 -19.68
CA GLN A 98 8.96 0.40 -19.02
C GLN A 98 7.68 1.00 -19.57
N PHE A 99 7.68 2.28 -19.94
CA PHE A 99 6.50 2.90 -20.54
C PHE A 99 6.04 2.14 -21.79
N PHE A 100 6.97 1.71 -22.66
CA PHE A 100 6.60 0.92 -23.85
C PHE A 100 6.18 -0.52 -23.54
N LYS A 101 6.62 -1.10 -22.42
CA LYS A 101 6.21 -2.44 -21.98
C LYS A 101 4.85 -2.41 -21.25
N LYS A 102 4.61 -1.39 -20.44
CA LYS A 102 3.53 -1.26 -19.45
C LYS A 102 2.93 0.16 -19.43
N PRO A 103 2.42 0.67 -20.57
CA PRO A 103 2.02 2.06 -20.70
C PRO A 103 0.84 2.43 -19.78
N LEU A 104 -0.12 1.52 -19.60
CA LEU A 104 -1.31 1.76 -18.76
C LEU A 104 -0.93 1.91 -17.29
N GLU A 105 -0.05 1.04 -16.80
CA GLU A 105 0.44 1.07 -15.43
C GLU A 105 1.30 2.32 -15.18
N CYS A 106 2.18 2.68 -16.13
CA CYS A 106 2.95 3.93 -16.03
C CYS A 106 2.06 5.18 -16.03
N LEU A 107 1.03 5.25 -16.89
CA LEU A 107 0.08 6.36 -16.91
C LEU A 107 -0.76 6.42 -15.62
N THR A 108 -1.14 5.27 -15.08
CA THR A 108 -1.85 5.17 -13.80
C THR A 108 -0.98 5.76 -12.68
N LEU A 109 0.28 5.37 -12.59
CA LEU A 109 1.20 5.92 -11.58
C LEU A 109 1.45 7.42 -11.78
N ALA A 110 1.60 7.88 -13.03
CA ALA A 110 1.75 9.30 -13.33
C ALA A 110 0.53 10.13 -12.89
N TYR A 111 -0.68 9.58 -12.98
CA TYR A 111 -1.91 10.22 -12.50
C TYR A 111 -1.93 10.40 -10.97
N TYR A 112 -1.41 9.42 -10.21
CA TYR A 112 -1.36 9.50 -8.74
C TYR A 112 -0.12 10.22 -8.21
N LEU A 113 0.94 10.39 -9.01
CA LEU A 113 2.19 11.03 -8.63
C LEU A 113 2.03 12.40 -7.92
N PRO A 114 1.17 13.34 -8.39
CA PRO A 114 0.98 14.62 -7.72
C PRO A 114 -0.04 14.59 -6.57
N GLN A 115 -0.62 13.43 -6.24
CA GLN A 115 -1.67 13.29 -5.23
C GLN A 115 -1.10 12.71 -3.93
N ASN A 116 -1.71 13.05 -2.79
CA ASN A 116 -1.39 12.47 -1.49
C ASN A 116 -2.51 11.55 -0.98
N ALA A 117 -2.16 10.66 -0.06
CA ALA A 117 -3.08 9.67 0.52
C ALA A 117 -4.26 10.33 1.23
N GLY A 118 -4.01 11.43 1.94
CA GLY A 118 -4.98 12.13 2.76
C GLY A 118 -6.09 12.79 1.95
N ASP A 119 -5.77 13.39 0.81
CA ASP A 119 -6.74 14.01 -0.09
C ASP A 119 -7.60 12.96 -0.77
N ILE A 120 -7.01 11.82 -1.16
CA ILE A 120 -7.76 10.71 -1.76
C ILE A 120 -8.67 10.06 -0.73
N ALA A 121 -8.19 9.80 0.49
CA ALA A 121 -9.01 9.27 1.59
C ALA A 121 -10.23 10.17 1.85
N ARG A 122 -10.02 11.49 1.94
CA ARG A 122 -11.08 12.47 2.21
C ARG A 122 -12.11 12.65 1.09
N LYS A 123 -11.89 12.09 -0.11
CA LYS A 123 -12.94 11.99 -1.15
C LYS A 123 -14.04 11.00 -0.73
N TYR A 124 -13.68 9.98 0.04
CA TYR A 124 -14.54 8.82 0.33
C TYR A 124 -14.89 8.68 1.81
N ILE A 125 -14.02 9.14 2.71
CA ILE A 125 -14.11 8.97 4.17
C ILE A 125 -14.28 10.32 4.84
N ARG A 126 -15.18 10.41 5.83
CA ARG A 126 -15.44 11.62 6.62
C ARG A 126 -15.16 11.44 8.10
N ASP A 127 -15.20 10.21 8.61
CA ASP A 127 -14.98 9.90 10.01
C ASP A 127 -13.56 10.31 10.47
N PRO A 128 -13.45 11.19 11.47
CA PRO A 128 -12.15 11.70 11.91
C PRO A 128 -11.29 10.63 12.60
N GLY A 129 -11.90 9.62 13.23
CA GLY A 129 -11.18 8.50 13.83
C GLY A 129 -10.54 7.60 12.77
N LEU A 130 -11.28 7.31 11.70
CA LEU A 130 -10.75 6.56 10.55
C LEU A 130 -9.67 7.34 9.80
N LEU A 131 -9.86 8.66 9.59
CA LEU A 131 -8.83 9.50 8.98
C LEU A 131 -7.56 9.58 9.84
N SER A 132 -7.69 9.65 11.17
CA SER A 132 -6.55 9.60 12.08
C SER A 132 -5.84 8.25 12.08
N PHE A 133 -6.57 7.15 11.87
CA PHE A 133 -5.97 5.84 11.66
C PHE A 133 -5.15 5.81 10.37
N ILE A 134 -5.68 6.33 9.26
CA ILE A 134 -4.95 6.45 7.99
C ILE A 134 -3.70 7.34 8.15
N ASP A 135 -3.78 8.42 8.91
CA ASP A 135 -2.61 9.25 9.24
C ASP A 135 -1.54 8.44 10.01
N ALA A 136 -1.95 7.55 10.92
CA ALA A 136 -1.03 6.67 11.66
C ALA A 136 -0.40 5.60 10.75
N GLU A 137 -1.16 5.00 9.83
CA GLU A 137 -0.63 4.08 8.81
C GLU A 137 0.41 4.79 7.93
N CYS A 138 0.08 5.98 7.42
CA CYS A 138 0.99 6.79 6.62
C CYS A 138 2.27 7.16 7.40
N PHE A 139 2.15 7.47 8.69
CA PHE A 139 3.30 7.84 9.52
C PHE A 139 4.29 6.69 9.69
N ILE A 140 3.84 5.45 9.90
CA ILE A 140 4.77 4.32 10.09
C ILE A 140 5.52 3.95 8.80
N VAL A 141 4.93 4.20 7.62
CA VAL A 141 5.56 3.88 6.33
C VAL A 141 6.35 5.04 5.72
N SER A 142 5.91 6.29 5.97
CA SER A 142 6.44 7.50 5.31
C SER A 142 6.92 8.59 6.28
N THR A 143 6.84 8.39 7.60
CA THR A 143 7.26 9.35 8.65
C THR A 143 6.52 10.70 8.65
N VAL A 144 5.45 10.80 7.86
CA VAL A 144 4.58 11.98 7.73
C VAL A 144 3.12 11.54 7.69
N ASN A 145 2.18 12.46 7.95
CA ASN A 145 0.75 12.14 7.91
C ASN A 145 0.24 11.88 6.47
N ALA A 146 -1.02 11.52 6.32
CA ALA A 146 -1.58 11.15 5.02
C ALA A 146 -1.60 12.33 4.03
N LEU A 147 -1.77 13.57 4.50
CA LEU A 147 -1.76 14.76 3.64
C LEU A 147 -0.39 15.05 3.01
N GLN A 148 0.67 14.54 3.62
CA GLN A 148 2.05 14.72 3.15
C GLN A 148 2.63 13.45 2.54
N THR A 149 1.93 12.32 2.65
CA THR A 149 2.36 11.04 2.08
C THR A 149 1.92 10.97 0.62
N PRO A 150 2.86 10.95 -0.35
CA PRO A 150 2.53 10.74 -1.75
C PRO A 150 1.73 9.45 -1.89
N MET A 151 0.66 9.45 -2.67
CA MET A 151 -0.22 8.28 -2.80
C MET A 151 0.53 7.04 -3.31
N ILE A 152 1.58 7.25 -4.11
CA ILE A 152 2.44 6.17 -4.62
C ILE A 152 3.36 5.53 -3.55
N ASN A 153 3.49 6.17 -2.38
CA ASN A 153 4.27 5.72 -1.22
C ASN A 153 3.37 5.32 -0.03
N ALA A 154 2.04 5.41 -0.21
CA ALA A 154 1.04 5.16 0.83
C ALA A 154 0.66 3.67 0.92
#